data_AF-A0A914IEZ6-F1
#
_entry.id   AF-A0A914IEZ6-F1
#
_cell.length_a   1.000
_cell.length_b   1.000
_cell.length_c   1.000
_cell.angle_alpha   90.00
_cell.angle_beta   90.00
_cell.angle_gamma   90.00
#
_symmetry.space_group_name_H-M   'P 1'
#
loop_
_entity.id
_entity.type
_entity.pdbx_description
1 polymer ?
#
loop_
_entity_poly.entity_id
_entity_poly.type
_entity_poly.pdbx_seq_one_letter_code
_entity_poly.pdbx_strand_id
1 'polypeptide(L)'
;MSFYNPLANIGIFTAILSSALLCFISGPKVLQAICKDKLFPYITYFGEEYGNTGEPRKGYILTFFMVCIIVMIGDLNTIAPIISNFYLCTYVLVNFACFDTTLAKSPGFRPTFKFYNHWISLIGSLLCLCVMFIISWINALITFIFFGLLYFYMDYRKPDVNWGSSSQAHSYLNALNYVQKLEKIDEHVKNYRPQILVLTGNPAIRPSLIDFAY
;
A
#
# COMPACT_ATOMS: atom_id res chain seq x y z
N MET A 1 -26.63 22.87 -26.59
CA MET A 1 -27.80 22.15 -27.12
C MET A 1 -27.33 20.78 -27.59
N SER A 2 -27.64 19.71 -26.86
CA SER A 2 -27.37 18.35 -27.34
C SER A 2 -28.25 18.08 -28.55
N PHE A 3 -27.63 17.85 -29.71
CA PHE A 3 -28.30 17.84 -31.01
C PHE A 3 -29.34 16.70 -31.15
N TYR A 4 -29.30 15.64 -30.33
CA TYR A 4 -30.28 14.55 -30.35
C TYR A 4 -30.36 13.83 -28.97
N ASN A 5 -31.46 14.00 -28.24
CA ASN A 5 -31.66 13.39 -26.90
C ASN A 5 -31.56 11.85 -26.87
N PRO A 6 -32.12 11.09 -27.85
CA PRO A 6 -31.99 9.64 -27.86
C PRO A 6 -30.54 9.15 -28.01
N LEU A 7 -29.73 9.84 -28.81
CA LEU A 7 -28.33 9.49 -29.02
C LEU A 7 -27.49 9.71 -27.75
N ALA A 8 -27.80 10.77 -27.00
CA ALA A 8 -27.19 11.03 -25.70
C ALA A 8 -27.49 9.90 -24.69
N ASN A 9 -28.73 9.41 -24.65
CA ASN A 9 -29.12 8.30 -23.76
C ASN A 9 -28.38 7.01 -24.12
N ILE A 10 -28.27 6.66 -25.40
CA ILE A 10 -27.48 5.50 -25.85
C ILE A 10 -26.02 5.65 -25.39
N GLY A 11 -25.44 6.85 -25.54
CA GLY A 11 -24.09 7.15 -25.05
C GLY A 11 -23.94 6.91 -23.55
N ILE A 12 -24.89 7.37 -22.73
CA ILE A 12 -24.90 7.18 -21.28
C ILE A 12 -24.96 5.69 -20.91
N PHE A 13 -25.86 4.92 -21.52
CA PHE A 13 -25.94 3.47 -21.28
C PHE A 13 -24.65 2.75 -21.66
N THR A 14 -24.08 3.09 -22.82
CA THR A 14 -22.85 2.45 -23.31
C THR A 14 -21.66 2.78 -22.39
N ALA A 15 -21.57 4.03 -21.92
CA ALA A 15 -20.52 4.47 -21.01
C ALA A 15 -20.61 3.78 -19.64
N ILE A 16 -21.80 3.74 -19.04
CA ILE A 16 -22.01 3.10 -17.72
C ILE A 16 -21.72 1.60 -17.81
N LEU A 17 -22.20 0.93 -18.85
CA LEU A 17 -22.03 -0.52 -19.02
C LEU A 17 -20.56 -0.88 -19.24
N SER A 18 -19.84 -0.09 -20.05
CA SER A 18 -18.40 -0.27 -20.26
C SER A 18 -17.59 -0.10 -18.97
N SER A 19 -17.80 0.98 -18.22
CA SER A 19 -17.11 1.22 -16.95
C SER A 19 -17.45 0.16 -15.90
N ALA A 20 -18.72 -0.26 -15.81
CA ALA A 20 -19.16 -1.30 -14.89
C ALA A 20 -18.49 -2.65 -15.18
N LEU A 21 -18.42 -3.06 -16.46
CA LEU A 21 -17.74 -4.29 -16.86
C LEU A 21 -16.25 -4.25 -16.54
N LEU A 22 -15.59 -3.11 -16.78
CA LEU A 22 -14.17 -2.95 -16.47
C LEU A 22 -13.90 -3.10 -14.96
N CYS A 23 -14.73 -2.50 -14.11
CA CYS A 23 -14.63 -2.64 -12.65
C CYS A 23 -14.94 -4.07 -12.19
N PHE A 24 -15.91 -4.73 -12.83
CA PHE A 24 -16.29 -6.11 -12.52
C PHE A 24 -15.16 -7.12 -12.82
N ILE A 25 -14.36 -6.87 -13.86
CA ILE A 25 -13.20 -7.71 -14.23
C ILE A 25 -11.96 -7.35 -13.41
N SER A 26 -11.70 -6.07 -13.16
CA SER A 26 -10.47 -5.63 -12.49
C SER A 26 -10.47 -5.93 -10.98
N GLY A 27 -11.60 -5.77 -10.28
CA GLY A 27 -11.68 -6.01 -8.83
C GLY A 27 -11.23 -7.41 -8.39
N PRO A 28 -11.80 -8.49 -8.95
CA PRO A 28 -11.41 -9.87 -8.63
C PRO A 28 -9.94 -10.17 -8.95
N LYS A 29 -9.39 -9.59 -10.03
CA LYS A 29 -7.99 -9.80 -10.43
C LYS A 29 -7.02 -9.16 -9.44
N VAL A 30 -7.34 -7.98 -8.91
CA VAL A 30 -6.57 -7.35 -7.83
C VAL A 30 -6.64 -8.19 -6.57
N LEU A 31 -7.84 -8.67 -6.18
CA LEU A 31 -8.00 -9.54 -5.02
C LEU A 31 -7.21 -10.85 -5.19
N GLN A 32 -7.23 -11.45 -6.38
CA GLN A 32 -6.49 -12.66 -6.70
C GLN A 32 -4.97 -12.46 -6.53
N ALA A 33 -4.42 -11.33 -7.02
CA ALA A 33 -3.00 -11.00 -6.85
C ALA A 33 -2.63 -10.91 -5.36
N ILE A 34 -3.44 -10.22 -4.56
CA ILE A 34 -3.23 -10.09 -3.10
C ILE A 34 -3.26 -11.47 -2.41
N CYS A 35 -4.15 -12.37 -2.84
CA CYS A 35 -4.26 -13.71 -2.27
C CYS A 35 -3.06 -14.60 -2.61
N LYS A 36 -2.47 -14.44 -3.80
CA LYS A 36 -1.25 -15.15 -4.23
C LYS A 36 -0.03 -14.73 -3.42
N ASP A 37 0.03 -13.47 -3.03
CA ASP A 37 1.10 -12.93 -2.16
C ASP A 37 0.98 -13.41 -0.71
N LYS A 38 -0.08 -14.17 -0.36
CA LYS A 38 -0.33 -14.76 0.97
C LYS A 38 -0.24 -13.74 2.13
N LEU A 39 -0.53 -12.47 1.85
CA LEU A 39 -0.49 -11.37 2.82
C LEU A 39 -1.50 -11.58 3.97
N PHE A 40 -2.65 -12.16 3.63
CA PHE A 40 -3.74 -12.45 4.57
C PHE A 40 -4.04 -13.96 4.53
N PRO A 41 -3.76 -14.72 5.59
CA PRO A 41 -3.86 -16.18 5.56
C PRO A 41 -5.30 -16.69 5.35
N TYR A 42 -6.30 -15.91 5.76
CA TYR A 42 -7.70 -16.31 5.69
C TYR A 42 -8.36 -16.13 4.31
N ILE A 43 -7.79 -15.31 3.42
CA ILE A 43 -8.41 -15.01 2.11
C ILE A 43 -7.73 -15.76 0.96
N THR A 44 -6.69 -16.56 1.21
CA THR A 44 -5.93 -17.29 0.18
C THR A 44 -6.80 -18.17 -0.72
N TYR A 45 -7.94 -18.63 -0.22
CA TYR A 45 -8.97 -19.37 -0.95
C TYR A 45 -9.53 -18.62 -2.19
N PHE A 46 -9.56 -17.28 -2.16
CA PHE A 46 -10.02 -16.46 -3.29
C PHE A 46 -8.95 -16.30 -4.39
N GLY A 47 -7.71 -16.71 -4.13
CA GLY A 47 -6.60 -16.66 -5.07
C GLY A 47 -6.49 -17.87 -6.01
N GLU A 48 -7.31 -18.90 -5.81
CA GLU A 48 -7.29 -20.11 -6.65
C GLU A 48 -7.66 -19.81 -8.11
N GLU A 49 -6.76 -20.19 -9.00
CA GLU A 49 -6.95 -20.11 -10.44
C GLU A 49 -7.82 -21.26 -10.94
N TYR A 50 -8.77 -20.96 -11.84
CA TYR A 50 -9.61 -21.99 -12.45
C TYR A 50 -9.50 -21.98 -13.97
N GLY A 51 -9.15 -23.15 -14.54
CA GLY A 51 -9.02 -23.36 -15.98
C GLY A 51 -7.74 -22.78 -16.60
N ASN A 52 -7.57 -22.95 -17.90
CA ASN A 52 -6.37 -22.54 -18.63
C ASN A 52 -6.14 -21.02 -18.67
N THR A 53 -7.16 -20.21 -18.40
CA THR A 53 -7.10 -18.74 -18.41
C THR A 53 -6.79 -18.12 -17.05
N GLY A 54 -6.69 -18.92 -15.97
CA GLY A 54 -6.33 -18.43 -14.64
C GLY A 54 -7.35 -17.49 -13.99
N GLU A 55 -8.63 -17.57 -14.37
CA GLU A 55 -9.65 -16.62 -13.95
C GLU A 55 -10.18 -16.90 -12.52
N PRO A 56 -10.28 -15.88 -11.64
CA PRO A 56 -10.66 -16.04 -10.23
C PRO A 56 -12.18 -16.14 -10.05
N ARG A 57 -12.79 -17.29 -10.37
CA ARG A 57 -14.25 -17.52 -10.28
C ARG A 57 -14.85 -17.13 -8.92
N LYS A 58 -14.17 -17.49 -7.83
CA LYS A 58 -14.61 -17.18 -6.46
C LYS A 58 -14.58 -15.68 -6.18
N GLY A 59 -13.59 -14.97 -6.73
CA GLY A 59 -13.50 -13.52 -6.66
C GLY A 59 -14.66 -12.84 -7.39
N TYR A 60 -15.05 -13.32 -8.57
CA TYR A 60 -16.22 -12.82 -9.31
C TYR A 60 -17.54 -13.02 -8.54
N ILE A 61 -17.70 -14.15 -7.85
CA ILE A 61 -18.88 -14.41 -7.03
C ILE A 61 -18.94 -13.41 -5.85
N LEU A 62 -17.80 -13.17 -5.19
CA LEU A 62 -17.72 -12.22 -4.08
C LEU A 62 -18.04 -10.79 -4.54
N THR A 63 -17.47 -10.34 -5.66
CA THR A 63 -17.76 -9.00 -6.18
C THR A 63 -19.21 -8.86 -6.65
N PHE A 64 -19.79 -9.91 -7.23
CA PHE A 64 -21.21 -9.93 -7.58
C PHE A 64 -22.11 -9.69 -6.36
N PHE A 65 -21.93 -10.47 -5.29
CA PHE A 65 -22.72 -10.28 -4.06
C PHE A 65 -22.52 -8.90 -3.43
N MET A 66 -21.27 -8.41 -3.36
CA MET A 66 -20.97 -7.08 -2.82
C MET A 66 -21.65 -5.97 -3.64
N VAL A 67 -21.62 -6.04 -4.97
CA VAL A 67 -22.30 -5.08 -5.83
C VAL A 67 -23.82 -5.17 -5.67
N CYS A 68 -24.40 -6.36 -5.58
CA CYS A 68 -25.84 -6.52 -5.33
C CYS A 68 -26.29 -5.84 -4.03
N ILE A 69 -25.52 -5.97 -2.95
CA ILE A 69 -25.81 -5.31 -1.66
C ILE A 69 -25.80 -3.78 -1.82
N ILE A 70 -24.80 -3.23 -2.52
CA ILE A 70 -24.69 -1.78 -2.74
C ILE A 70 -25.82 -1.28 -3.64
N VAL A 71 -26.18 -2.02 -4.70
CA VAL A 71 -27.27 -1.66 -5.61
C VAL A 71 -28.64 -1.68 -4.91
N MET A 72 -28.83 -2.56 -3.92
CA MET A 72 -30.07 -2.64 -3.13
C MET A 72 -30.38 -1.37 -2.32
N ILE A 73 -29.38 -0.50 -2.07
CA ILE A 73 -29.60 0.80 -1.39
C ILE A 73 -30.49 1.71 -2.26
N GLY A 74 -30.41 1.61 -3.59
CA GLY A 74 -31.31 2.29 -4.52
C GLY A 74 -31.14 3.81 -4.65
N ASP A 75 -30.21 4.43 -3.90
CA ASP A 75 -29.93 5.87 -3.98
C ASP A 75 -28.47 6.15 -4.32
N LEU A 76 -28.24 6.68 -5.53
CA LEU A 76 -26.91 7.04 -6.02
C LEU A 76 -26.25 8.13 -5.16
N ASN A 77 -27.02 9.04 -4.58
CA ASN A 77 -26.48 10.17 -3.82
C ASN A 77 -25.88 9.73 -2.47
N THR A 78 -26.33 8.59 -1.93
CA THR A 78 -25.74 8.00 -0.72
C THR A 78 -24.50 7.17 -1.04
N ILE A 79 -24.49 6.48 -2.18
CA ILE A 79 -23.40 5.60 -2.60
C ILE A 79 -22.19 6.42 -3.10
N ALA A 80 -22.43 7.51 -3.81
CA ALA A 80 -21.37 8.29 -4.46
C ALA A 80 -20.30 8.80 -3.46
N PRO A 81 -20.63 9.44 -2.32
CA PRO A 81 -19.63 9.88 -1.35
C PRO A 81 -18.81 8.73 -0.74
N ILE A 82 -19.41 7.55 -0.56
CA ILE A 82 -18.74 6.37 -0.02
C ILE A 82 -17.66 5.90 -1.01
N ILE A 83 -18.05 5.67 -2.27
CA ILE A 83 -17.13 5.23 -3.32
C ILE A 83 -16.03 6.27 -3.57
N SER A 84 -16.39 7.55 -3.64
CA SER A 84 -15.43 8.64 -3.81
C SER A 84 -14.37 8.64 -2.70
N ASN A 85 -14.76 8.45 -1.44
CA ASN A 85 -13.80 8.40 -0.34
C ASN A 85 -12.82 7.21 -0.43
N PHE A 86 -13.28 6.02 -0.87
CA PHE A 86 -12.37 4.89 -1.10
C PHE A 86 -11.37 5.14 -2.24
N TYR A 87 -11.83 5.75 -3.35
CA TYR A 87 -10.94 6.13 -4.45
C TYR A 87 -9.95 7.22 -4.03
N LEU A 88 -10.41 8.26 -3.31
CA LEU A 88 -9.54 9.32 -2.80
C LEU A 88 -8.50 8.74 -1.84
N CYS A 89 -8.89 7.83 -0.94
CA CYS A 89 -7.94 7.16 -0.05
C CYS A 89 -6.85 6.40 -0.82
N THR A 90 -7.24 5.68 -1.88
CA THR A 90 -6.26 5.00 -2.75
C THR A 90 -5.29 5.99 -3.39
N TYR A 91 -5.78 7.15 -3.86
CA TYR A 91 -4.91 8.20 -4.41
C TYR A 91 -4.00 8.83 -3.34
N VAL A 92 -4.47 9.02 -2.11
CA VAL A 92 -3.64 9.44 -0.97
C VAL A 92 -2.51 8.43 -0.75
N LEU A 93 -2.85 7.14 -0.61
CA LEU A 93 -1.88 6.08 -0.34
C LEU A 93 -0.84 5.94 -1.45
N VAL A 94 -1.25 5.95 -2.72
CA VAL A 94 -0.32 5.82 -3.86
C VAL A 94 0.61 7.03 -3.97
N ASN A 95 0.08 8.24 -3.83
CA ASN A 95 0.90 9.46 -3.87
C ASN A 95 1.86 9.54 -2.68
N PHE A 96 1.38 9.22 -1.48
CA PHE A 96 2.22 9.18 -0.29
C PHE A 96 3.31 8.10 -0.41
N ALA A 97 2.97 6.91 -0.91
CA ALA A 97 3.94 5.84 -1.15
C ALA A 97 5.04 6.28 -2.12
N CYS A 98 4.71 6.96 -3.22
CA CYS A 98 5.69 7.48 -4.17
C CYS A 98 6.63 8.53 -3.54
N PHE A 99 6.11 9.37 -2.65
CA PHE A 99 6.91 10.34 -1.90
C PHE A 99 7.85 9.63 -0.91
N ASP A 100 7.32 8.71 -0.11
CA ASP A 100 8.06 7.95 0.90
C ASP A 100 9.19 7.12 0.27
N THR A 101 8.91 6.36 -0.80
CA THR A 101 9.93 5.51 -1.45
C THR A 101 11.07 6.32 -2.07
N THR A 102 10.80 7.53 -2.54
CA THR A 102 11.82 8.46 -3.06
C THR A 102 12.67 9.01 -1.93
N LEU A 103 12.04 9.39 -0.81
CA LEU A 103 12.74 9.86 0.37
C LEU A 103 13.61 8.75 0.99
N ALA A 104 13.10 7.51 0.99
CA ALA A 104 13.77 6.30 1.40
C ALA A 104 14.88 5.85 0.45
N LYS A 105 15.11 6.54 -0.67
CA LYS A 105 16.01 6.16 -1.79
C LYS A 105 16.02 4.65 -2.05
N SER A 106 14.83 4.05 -2.10
CA SER A 106 14.69 2.61 -2.24
C SER A 106 15.31 2.16 -3.58
N PRO A 107 16.18 1.13 -3.60
CA PRO A 107 16.99 0.81 -4.78
C PRO A 107 16.14 0.43 -6.02
N GLY A 108 14.95 -0.13 -5.81
CA GLY A 108 13.99 -0.49 -6.85
C GLY A 108 13.14 0.67 -7.37
N PHE A 109 13.13 1.83 -6.71
CA PHE A 109 12.30 2.97 -7.09
C PHE A 109 13.15 4.03 -7.81
N ARG A 110 13.16 3.98 -9.15
CA ARG A 110 13.93 4.91 -10.02
C ARG A 110 13.02 5.53 -11.08
N PRO A 111 12.19 6.53 -10.72
CA PRO A 111 11.28 7.16 -11.68
C PRO A 111 12.09 7.88 -12.78
N THR A 112 11.95 7.42 -14.02
CA THR A 112 12.60 8.02 -15.20
C THR A 112 11.76 9.10 -15.89
N PHE A 113 10.54 9.31 -15.39
CA PHE A 113 9.60 10.26 -15.98
C PHE A 113 10.05 11.72 -15.77
N LYS A 114 10.11 12.48 -16.86
CA LYS A 114 10.68 13.85 -16.90
C LYS A 114 10.02 14.84 -15.93
N PHE A 115 8.72 14.76 -15.75
CA PHE A 115 7.95 15.68 -14.89
C PHE A 115 7.66 15.12 -13.51
N TYR A 116 8.32 14.02 -13.13
CA TYR A 116 8.18 13.48 -11.79
C TYR A 116 8.89 14.37 -10.78
N ASN A 117 8.16 14.80 -9.75
CA ASN A 117 8.73 15.47 -8.58
C ASN A 117 8.02 14.94 -7.33
N HIS A 118 8.80 14.45 -6.36
CA HIS A 118 8.28 13.87 -5.12
C HIS A 118 7.45 14.88 -4.32
N TRP A 119 7.80 16.17 -4.35
CA TRP A 119 7.00 17.22 -3.70
C TRP A 119 5.61 17.39 -4.31
N ILE A 120 5.47 17.21 -5.62
CA ILE A 120 4.16 17.25 -6.30
C ILE A 120 3.31 16.07 -5.83
N SER A 121 3.93 14.90 -5.63
CA SER A 121 3.24 13.73 -5.10
C SER A 121 2.75 13.97 -3.65
N LEU A 122 3.57 14.61 -2.81
CA LEU A 122 3.16 15.01 -1.46
C LEU A 122 1.97 15.99 -1.47
N ILE A 123 2.04 17.02 -2.33
CA ILE A 123 0.95 17.99 -2.49
C ILE A 123 -0.33 17.30 -2.99
N GLY A 124 -0.21 16.38 -3.96
CA GLY A 124 -1.33 15.59 -4.46
C GLY A 124 -1.98 14.74 -3.36
N SER A 125 -1.16 14.08 -2.52
CA SER A 125 -1.64 13.33 -1.36
C SER A 125 -2.40 14.23 -0.38
N LEU A 126 -1.83 15.39 -0.02
CA LEU A 126 -2.45 16.32 0.90
C LEU A 126 -3.77 16.88 0.35
N LEU A 127 -3.80 17.23 -0.95
CA LEU A 127 -5.00 17.72 -1.62
C LEU A 127 -6.10 16.66 -1.62
N CYS A 128 -5.78 15.41 -1.99
CA CYS A 128 -6.73 14.30 -1.93
C CYS A 128 -7.26 14.09 -0.50
N LEU A 129 -6.39 14.18 0.51
CA LEU A 129 -6.80 14.08 1.90
C LEU A 129 -7.75 15.22 2.30
N CYS A 130 -7.45 16.47 1.94
CA CYS A 130 -8.33 17.60 2.20
C CYS A 130 -9.71 17.42 1.55
N VAL A 131 -9.76 17.03 0.28
CA VAL A 131 -11.04 16.81 -0.43
C VAL A 131 -11.84 15.68 0.20
N MET A 132 -11.18 14.61 0.66
CA MET A 132 -11.82 13.48 1.34
C MET A 132 -12.54 13.92 2.63
N PHE A 133 -11.92 14.79 3.44
CA PHE A 133 -12.56 15.35 4.63
C PHE A 133 -13.69 16.34 4.29
N ILE A 134 -13.58 17.10 3.20
CA ILE A 134 -14.62 18.02 2.73
C ILE A 134 -15.88 17.27 2.28
N ILE A 135 -15.73 16.15 1.56
CA ILE A 135 -16.87 15.35 1.07
C ILE A 135 -17.66 14.76 2.24
N SER A 136 -16.99 14.08 3.18
CA SER A 136 -17.64 13.53 4.37
C SER A 136 -16.59 13.15 5.40
N TRP A 137 -16.50 13.93 6.48
CA TRP A 137 -15.53 13.72 7.53
C TRP A 137 -15.73 12.39 8.30
N ILE A 138 -16.98 11.93 8.46
CA ILE A 138 -17.29 10.66 9.14
C ILE A 138 -16.78 9.49 8.31
N ASN A 139 -17.12 9.45 7.02
CA ASN A 139 -16.67 8.40 6.11
C ASN A 139 -15.15 8.44 5.92
N ALA A 140 -14.55 9.64 5.93
CA ALA A 140 -13.10 9.83 5.86
C ALA A 140 -12.40 9.22 7.09
N LEU A 141 -12.92 9.42 8.30
CA LEU A 141 -12.37 8.81 9.51
C LEU A 141 -12.49 7.28 9.49
N ILE A 142 -13.66 6.75 9.11
CA ILE A 142 -13.89 5.30 9.04
C ILE A 142 -12.89 4.64 8.08
N THR A 143 -12.72 5.22 6.89
CA THR A 143 -11.77 4.71 5.89
C THR A 143 -10.32 4.82 6.36
N PHE A 144 -9.92 5.93 6.98
CA PHE A 144 -8.59 6.07 7.57
C PHE A 144 -8.30 5.04 8.66
N ILE A 145 -9.27 4.81 9.56
CA ILE A 145 -9.14 3.80 10.62
C ILE A 145 -9.02 2.41 10.01
N PHE A 146 -9.85 2.08 9.02
CA PHE A 146 -9.82 0.79 8.34
C PHE A 146 -8.46 0.51 7.68
N PHE A 147 -7.95 1.45 6.87
CA PHE A 147 -6.64 1.29 6.23
C PHE A 147 -5.48 1.36 7.23
N GLY A 148 -5.60 2.15 8.29
CA GLY A 148 -4.63 2.21 9.38
C GLY A 148 -4.51 0.87 10.12
N LEU A 149 -5.65 0.25 10.48
CA LEU A 149 -5.68 -1.08 11.08
C LEU A 149 -5.07 -2.14 10.15
N LEU A 150 -5.37 -2.08 8.86
CA LEU A 150 -4.80 -2.98 7.86
C LEU A 150 -3.28 -2.81 7.78
N TYR A 151 -2.78 -1.57 7.77
CA TYR A 151 -1.35 -1.28 7.80
C TYR A 151 -0.67 -1.83 9.06
N PHE A 152 -1.22 -1.55 10.26
CA PHE A 152 -0.67 -2.08 11.51
C PHE A 152 -0.72 -3.61 11.57
N TYR A 153 -1.77 -4.22 11.05
CA TYR A 153 -1.87 -5.68 10.94
C TYR A 153 -0.76 -6.26 10.06
N MET A 154 -0.48 -5.64 8.91
CA MET A 154 0.62 -6.06 8.03
C MET A 154 1.99 -5.86 8.67
N ASP A 155 2.21 -4.73 9.36
CA ASP A 155 3.46 -4.44 10.06
C ASP A 155 3.72 -5.43 11.22
N TYR A 156 2.67 -5.85 11.94
CA TYR A 156 2.79 -6.88 12.98
C TYR A 156 3.10 -8.26 12.40
N ARG A 157 2.42 -8.65 11.31
CA ARG A 157 2.58 -10.00 10.72
C ARG A 157 3.91 -10.20 10.04
N LYS A 158 4.56 -9.14 9.54
CA LYS A 158 5.82 -9.17 8.76
C LYS A 158 5.87 -10.38 7.81
N PRO A 159 4.94 -10.46 6.84
CA PRO A 159 4.92 -11.59 5.91
C PRO A 159 6.25 -11.67 5.18
N ASP A 160 6.73 -12.90 4.95
CA ASP A 160 8.01 -13.15 4.29
C ASP A 160 7.84 -12.92 2.77
N VAL A 161 7.99 -11.66 2.36
CA VAL A 161 7.75 -11.20 0.99
C VAL A 161 9.03 -10.61 0.39
N ASN A 162 9.34 -11.04 -0.84
CA ASN A 162 10.60 -10.72 -1.51
C ASN A 162 10.70 -9.28 -2.06
N TRP A 163 9.65 -8.47 -1.95
CA TRP A 163 9.64 -7.11 -2.51
C TRP A 163 10.18 -6.02 -1.58
N GLY A 164 10.61 -6.38 -0.36
CA GLY A 164 11.26 -5.48 0.61
C GLY A 164 10.32 -4.39 1.18
N SER A 165 10.73 -3.65 2.21
CA SER A 165 9.91 -2.56 2.78
C SER A 165 10.63 -1.21 2.80
N SER A 166 9.88 -0.10 2.70
CA SER A 166 10.46 1.25 2.80
C SER A 166 11.07 1.49 4.18
N SER A 167 10.49 0.93 5.24
CA SER A 167 11.03 0.96 6.60
C SER A 167 12.41 0.30 6.72
N GLN A 168 12.63 -0.83 6.05
CA GLN A 168 13.95 -1.48 6.00
C GLN A 168 14.96 -0.61 5.23
N ALA A 169 14.55 -0.01 4.11
CA ALA A 169 15.38 0.90 3.33
C ALA A 169 15.80 2.14 4.15
N HIS A 170 14.85 2.75 4.87
CA HIS A 170 15.13 3.86 5.79
C HIS A 170 16.10 3.47 6.91
N SER A 171 15.91 2.30 7.52
CA SER A 171 16.80 1.82 8.58
C SER A 171 18.23 1.66 8.09
N TYR A 172 18.42 1.10 6.90
CA TYR A 172 19.72 0.96 6.26
C TYR A 172 20.37 2.31 5.94
N LEU A 173 19.63 3.23 5.31
CA LEU A 173 20.14 4.57 4.99
C LEU A 173 20.50 5.36 6.24
N ASN A 174 19.69 5.27 7.28
CA ASN A 174 19.96 5.91 8.55
C ASN A 174 21.25 5.34 9.16
N ALA A 175 21.40 4.02 9.22
CA ALA A 175 22.62 3.39 9.70
C ALA A 175 23.87 3.84 8.90
N LEU A 176 23.78 3.85 7.57
CA LEU A 176 24.87 4.32 6.71
C LEU A 176 25.23 5.79 6.98
N ASN A 177 24.23 6.67 7.04
CA ASN A 177 24.41 8.08 7.33
C ASN A 177 25.00 8.30 8.74
N TYR A 178 24.61 7.48 9.73
CA TYR A 178 25.15 7.55 11.07
C TYR A 178 26.61 7.07 11.13
N VAL A 179 26.97 5.99 10.43
CA VAL A 179 28.36 5.54 10.32
C VAL A 179 29.25 6.60 9.65
N GLN A 180 28.79 7.21 8.57
CA GLN A 180 29.51 8.32 7.91
C GLN A 180 29.64 9.56 8.79
N LYS A 181 28.62 9.85 9.63
CA LYS A 181 28.71 10.93 10.62
C LYS A 181 29.71 10.58 11.72
N LEU A 182 29.77 9.32 12.14
CA LEU A 182 30.67 8.85 13.18
C LEU A 182 32.14 9.01 12.79
N GLU A 183 32.48 8.83 11.51
CA GLU A 183 33.83 9.08 10.98
C GLU A 183 34.33 10.52 11.20
N LYS A 184 33.41 11.49 11.25
CA LYS A 184 33.75 12.92 11.44
C LYS A 184 33.80 13.35 12.90
N ILE A 185 33.45 12.46 13.83
CA ILE A 185 33.42 12.78 15.26
C ILE A 185 34.79 12.45 15.84
N ASP A 186 35.46 13.46 16.39
CA ASP A 186 36.73 13.25 17.08
C ASP A 186 36.55 12.35 18.30
N GLU A 187 37.48 11.41 18.48
CA GLU A 187 37.50 10.54 19.64
C GLU A 187 37.82 11.35 20.90
N HIS A 188 36.86 11.43 21.82
CA HIS A 188 37.03 12.13 23.09
C HIS A 188 37.08 11.13 24.25
N VAL A 189 38.05 11.27 25.16
CA VAL A 189 38.27 10.35 26.30
C VAL A 189 37.00 10.12 27.14
N LYS A 190 36.19 11.17 27.33
CA LYS A 190 34.90 11.09 28.06
C LYS A 190 33.81 10.28 27.36
N ASN A 191 33.90 10.10 26.04
CA ASN A 191 32.94 9.35 25.24
C ASN A 191 33.44 7.94 24.91
N TYR A 192 34.45 7.45 25.63
CA TYR A 192 34.95 6.09 25.47
C TYR A 192 33.82 5.06 25.61
N ARG A 193 33.64 4.25 24.57
CA ARG A 193 32.71 3.12 24.51
C ARG A 193 33.52 1.90 24.07
N PRO A 194 33.73 0.89 24.93
CA PRO A 194 34.52 -0.28 24.56
C PRO A 194 33.80 -1.07 23.46
N GLN A 195 34.47 -1.27 22.32
CA GLN A 195 34.02 -2.16 21.25
C GLN A 195 34.78 -3.49 21.39
N ILE A 196 34.09 -4.53 21.86
CA ILE A 196 34.70 -5.81 22.20
C ILE A 196 34.67 -6.74 20.98
N LEU A 197 35.84 -7.16 20.50
CA LEU A 197 35.95 -8.24 19.53
C LEU A 197 36.19 -9.57 20.28
N VAL A 198 35.18 -10.43 20.30
CA VAL A 198 35.22 -11.69 21.03
C VAL A 198 35.64 -12.84 20.11
N LEU A 199 36.78 -13.46 20.41
CA LEU A 199 37.33 -14.57 19.61
C LEU A 199 36.80 -15.93 20.12
N THR A 200 35.55 -16.25 19.79
CA THR A 200 34.88 -17.49 20.28
C THR A 200 35.12 -18.72 19.41
N GLY A 201 35.62 -18.57 18.18
CA GLY A 201 35.67 -19.66 17.21
C GLY A 201 34.27 -20.02 16.72
N ASN A 202 33.82 -21.26 16.92
CA ASN A 202 32.42 -21.62 16.67
C ASN A 202 31.55 -21.15 17.85
N PRO A 203 30.58 -20.23 17.62
CA PRO A 203 29.72 -19.69 18.68
C PRO A 203 28.99 -20.76 19.49
N ALA A 204 28.60 -21.87 18.84
CA ALA A 204 27.86 -22.95 19.49
C ALA A 204 28.69 -23.75 20.52
N ILE A 205 30.03 -23.73 20.42
CA ILE A 205 30.93 -24.50 21.30
C ILE A 205 31.19 -23.75 22.62
N ARG A 206 31.12 -22.42 22.63
CA ARG A 206 31.45 -21.57 23.79
C ARG A 206 30.38 -20.49 24.05
N PRO A 207 29.15 -20.89 24.41
CA PRO A 207 28.07 -19.93 24.66
C PRO A 207 28.36 -18.98 25.83
N SER A 208 29.06 -19.45 26.86
CA SER A 208 29.42 -18.62 28.03
C SER A 208 30.30 -17.42 27.69
N LEU A 209 31.11 -17.49 26.62
CA LEU A 209 31.95 -16.39 26.18
C LEU A 209 31.15 -15.35 25.38
N ILE A 210 30.06 -15.76 24.75
CA ILE A 210 29.15 -14.90 23.99
C ILE A 210 28.27 -14.12 24.97
N ASP A 211 27.68 -14.83 25.96
CA ASP A 211 26.85 -14.22 27.00
C ASP A 211 27.63 -13.20 27.84
N PHE A 212 28.93 -13.41 28.05
CA PHE A 212 29.79 -12.44 28.75
C PHE A 212 29.99 -11.13 27.96
N ALA A 213 29.88 -11.18 26.64
CA ALA A 213 30.19 -10.04 25.78
C ALA A 213 28.97 -9.31 25.21
N TYR A 214 27.77 -9.83 25.44
CA TYR A 214 26.49 -9.21 25.08
C TYR A 214 26.03 -8.25 26.17
#